data_AF-A0A926W5T3-F1
#
_entry.id   AF-A0A926W5T3-F1
#
_cell.length_a   1.000
_cell.length_b   1.000
_cell.length_c   1.000
_cell.angle_alpha   90.00
_cell.angle_beta   90.00
_cell.angle_gamma   90.00
#
_symmetry.space_group_name_H-M   'P 1'
#
loop_
_entity.id
_entity.type
_entity.pdbx_description
1 polymer ?
#
loop_
_entity_poly.entity_id
_entity_poly.type
_entity_poly.pdbx_seq_one_letter_code
_entity_poly.pdbx_strand_id
1 'polypeptide(L)' 'MNLLKEAMSLAEDTAGYTLSSFQKLVELRDRAKGDEAALISRLVETFIAQAPANIVQQIMKMI' A
#
# COMPACT_ATOMS: atom_id res chain seq x y z
N MET A 1 -16.18 -7.82 -2.34
CA MET A 1 -14.76 -8.03 -1.96
C MET A 1 -14.42 -7.03 -0.87
N ASN A 2 -13.71 -7.46 0.18
CA ASN A 2 -13.34 -6.60 1.32
C ASN A 2 -12.04 -5.85 0.97
N LEU A 3 -12.04 -4.51 1.06
CA LEU A 3 -10.91 -3.66 0.62
C LEU A 3 -9.68 -3.92 1.49
N LEU A 4 -9.87 -4.10 2.80
CA LEU A 4 -8.79 -4.47 3.73
C LEU A 4 -8.14 -5.80 3.35
N LYS A 5 -8.93 -6.82 2.98
CA LYS A 5 -8.38 -8.12 2.55
C LYS A 5 -7.53 -7.99 1.29
N GLU A 6 -7.96 -7.16 0.34
CA GLU A 6 -7.19 -6.90 -0.88
C GLU A 6 -5.90 -6.13 -0.57
N ALA A 7 -5.96 -5.13 0.31
CA ALA A 7 -4.79 -4.38 0.75
C ALA A 7 -3.79 -5.26 1.51
N MET A 8 -4.25 -6.15 2.39
CA MET A 8 -3.38 -7.12 3.07
C MET A 8 -2.66 -8.04 2.08
N SER A 9 -3.38 -8.56 1.08
CA SER A 9 -2.78 -9.41 0.04
C SER A 9 -1.70 -8.68 -0.77
N LEU A 10 -1.85 -7.37 -0.99
CA LEU A 10 -0.84 -6.55 -1.68
C LEU A 10 0.36 -6.23 -0.80
N ALA A 11 0.15 -6.03 0.51
CA ALA A 11 1.20 -5.72 1.46
C ALA A 11 2.00 -6.97 1.92
N GLU A 12 1.39 -8.15 1.89
CA GLU A 12 2.03 -9.43 2.22
C GLU A 12 2.82 -10.04 1.05
N ASP A 13 2.53 -9.64 -0.19
CA ASP A 13 3.29 -10.09 -1.37
C ASP A 13 4.64 -9.37 -1.46
N THR A 14 5.64 -9.96 -0.81
CA THR A 14 7.01 -9.43 -0.79
C THR A 14 7.73 -9.50 -2.14
N ALA A 15 7.26 -10.32 -3.08
CA ALA A 15 7.75 -10.29 -4.47
C ALA A 15 7.08 -9.15 -5.27
N GLY A 16 5.95 -8.65 -4.77
CA GLY A 16 5.11 -7.64 -5.38
C GLY A 16 5.42 -6.20 -4.95
N TYR A 17 6.56 -5.89 -4.33
CA TYR A 17 6.97 -4.50 -4.03
C TYR A 17 7.28 -3.73 -5.33
N THR A 18 6.22 -3.26 -5.98
CA THR A 18 6.26 -2.47 -7.21
C THR A 18 5.56 -1.14 -6.99
N LEU A 19 5.82 -0.18 -7.86
CA LEU A 19 5.10 1.10 -7.84
C LEU A 19 3.58 0.90 -8.05
N SER A 20 3.20 -0.06 -8.90
CA SER A 20 1.79 -0.37 -9.17
C SER A 20 1.08 -0.95 -7.95
N SER A 21 1.74 -1.81 -7.16
CA SER A 21 1.19 -2.33 -5.90
C SER A 21 0.98 -1.22 -4.87
N PHE A 22 1.92 -0.27 -4.79
CA PHE A 22 1.79 0.91 -3.95
C PHE A 22 0.60 1.80 -4.38
N GLN A 23 0.52 2.13 -5.68
CA GLN A 23 -0.59 2.91 -6.23
C GLN A 23 -1.94 2.25 -5.92
N LYS A 24 -2.03 0.93 -6.09
CA LYS A 24 -3.24 0.18 -5.79
C LYS A 24 -3.58 0.19 -4.30
N LEU A 25 -2.61 0.10 -3.40
CA LEU A 25 -2.82 0.24 -1.96
C LEU A 25 -3.37 1.63 -1.58
N VAL A 26 -2.85 2.69 -2.22
CA VAL A 26 -3.35 4.06 -2.04
C VAL A 26 -4.78 4.21 -2.55
N GLU A 27 -5.10 3.67 -3.72
CA GLU A 27 -6.47 3.64 -4.25
C GLU A 27 -7.45 2.91 -3.31
N LEU A 28 -7.03 1.78 -2.72
CA LEU A 28 -7.85 1.04 -1.76
C LEU A 28 -8.09 1.85 -0.47
N ARG A 29 -7.08 2.57 0.02
CA ARG A 29 -7.21 3.47 1.18
C ARG A 29 -8.23 4.57 0.89
N ASP A 30 -8.13 5.21 -0.28
CA ASP A 30 -8.99 6.34 -0.65
C ASP A 30 -10.44 5.92 -0.89
N ARG A 31 -10.66 4.66 -1.27
CA ARG A 31 -12.00 4.06 -1.41
C ARG A 31 -12.60 3.57 -0.10
N ALA A 32 -11.76 3.24 0.89
CA ALA A 32 -12.19 2.80 2.20
C ALA A 32 -12.72 3.95 3.05
N LYS A 33 -13.53 3.65 4.08
CA LYS A 33 -14.10 4.64 5.00
C LYS A 33 -14.00 4.17 6.44
N GLY A 34 -13.93 5.12 7.38
CA GLY A 34 -13.85 4.83 8.81
C GLY A 34 -12.61 4.02 9.17
N ASP A 35 -12.79 3.00 10.00
CA ASP A 35 -11.70 2.16 10.52
C ASP A 35 -10.94 1.42 9.41
N GLU A 36 -11.61 1.06 8.32
CA GLU A 36 -10.98 0.38 7.18
C GLU A 36 -9.92 1.27 6.51
N ALA A 37 -10.20 2.57 6.34
CA ALA A 37 -9.23 3.52 5.78
C ALA A 37 -8.01 3.73 6.70
N ALA A 38 -8.23 3.72 8.02
CA ALA A 38 -7.15 3.83 9.00
C ALA A 38 -6.24 2.58 8.97
N LEU A 39 -6.82 1.39 8.83
CA LEU A 39 -6.07 0.14 8.72
C LEU A 39 -5.27 0.07 7.41
N ILE A 40 -5.87 0.44 6.28
CA ILE A 40 -5.15 0.46 4.99
C ILE A 40 -4.05 1.52 5.00
N SER A 41 -4.25 2.68 5.65
CA SER A 41 -3.18 3.68 5.83
C SER A 41 -1.95 3.10 6.53
N ARG A 42 -2.14 2.28 7.57
CA ARG A 42 -1.03 1.59 8.25
C ARG A 42 -0.34 0.57 7.34
N LEU A 43 -1.09 -0.11 6.46
CA LEU A 43 -0.52 -1.02 5.47
C LEU A 43 0.32 -0.26 4.44
N VAL A 44 -0.11 0.93 4.00
CA VAL A 44 0.67 1.79 3.10
C VAL A 44 2.00 2.21 3.75
N GLU A 45 1.98 2.64 5.00
CA GLU A 45 3.20 2.99 5.76
C GLU A 45 4.14 1.79 5.90
N THR A 46 3.58 0.63 6.25
CA THR A 46 4.31 -0.64 6.39
C THR A 46 4.92 -1.09 5.07
N PHE A 47 4.21 -0.88 3.96
CA PHE A 47 4.69 -1.18 2.61
C PHE A 47 5.88 -0.28 2.26
N ILE A 48 5.82 1.03 2.50
CA ILE A 48 6.96 1.94 2.24
C ILE A 48 8.16 1.55 3.09
N ALA A 49 7.95 1.22 4.37
CA ALA A 49 9.03 0.86 5.29
C ALA A 49 9.76 -0.43 4.91
N GLN A 50 9.04 -1.39 4.31
CA GLN A 50 9.60 -2.68 3.87
C GLN A 50 10.00 -2.70 2.39
N ALA A 51 9.55 -1.71 1.60
CA ALA A 51 9.86 -1.65 0.18
C ALA A 51 11.37 -1.48 -0.05
N PRO A 52 11.91 -2.11 -1.11
CA PRO A 52 13.29 -1.89 -1.52
C PRO A 52 13.60 -0.41 -1.79
N ALA A 53 14.84 0.03 -1.53
CA ALA A 53 15.23 1.44 -1.62
C ALA A 53 14.95 2.08 -2.99
N ASN A 54 15.07 1.34 -4.09
CA ASN A 54 14.73 1.82 -5.43
C ASN A 54 13.23 2.08 -5.62
N ILE A 55 12.36 1.32 -4.94
CA ILE A 55 10.91 1.53 -4.95
C ILE A 55 10.57 2.72 -4.06
N VAL A 56 11.14 2.79 -2.86
CA VAL A 56 10.98 3.94 -1.96
C VAL A 56 11.42 5.23 -2.65
N GLN A 57 12.54 5.23 -3.35
CA GLN A 57 13.01 6.38 -4.13
C GLN A 57 12.05 6.78 -5.27
N GLN A 58 11.34 5.82 -5.86
CA GLN A 58 10.31 6.13 -6.87
C GLN A 58 9.07 6.72 -6.23
N ILE A 59 8.63 6.17 -5.09
CA ILE A 59 7.50 6.68 -4.30
C ILE A 59 7.76 8.13 -3.85
N MET A 60 8.92 8.40 -3.25
CA MET A 60 9.30 9.73 -2.74
C MET A 60 9.47 10.81 -3.83
N LYS A 61 9.51 10.43 -5.11
CA LYS A 61 9.49 11.39 -6.24
C LYS A 61 8.07 11.79 -6.66
N MET A 62 7.06 11.07 -6.19
CA MET A 62 5.66 11.26 -6.56
C MET A 62 4.82 11.99 -5.51
N ILE A 63 5.28 11.98 -4.25
CA ILE A 63 4.66 12.66 -3.10
C ILE A 63 5.42 13.95 -2.82
#